data_AF-A0A814ALQ7-F1
#
_entry.id   AF-A0A814ALQ7-F1
#
_cell.length_a   1.000
_cell.length_b   1.000
_cell.length_c   1.000
_cell.angle_alpha   90.00
_cell.angle_beta   90.00
_cell.angle_gamma   90.00
#
_symmetry.space_group_name_H-M   'P 1'
#
loop_
_entity.id
_entity.type
_entity.pdbx_description
1 polymer ?
#
loop_
_entity_poly.entity_id
_entity_poly.type
_entity_poly.pdbx_seq_one_letter_code
_entity_poly.pdbx_strand_id
1 'polypeptide(L)'
;MVNFTIEIDTDSDDHVVDGRQVVDNDNLSTGLQNYERPKDLTEKYLPICNVKVEQLSSGGQGQKTHWLLAEIYEEHLGKGEATSKNSSLAEKIRSRGKSDDDCGHIIACSLGGKMVDFNLFPQNKNINRGFKGWKNHWRRGIEHLIYIWLKKRFCHEPHVQFQVRFFYTDSHYPNRPDHGKFLIHFKGGDSEANMKVNNLDKNQCSAEVYTRLKGVLQNVIENELEPVAEPNYERVISKALPEFDSISCEQFQHFILLLINDFKKDEQQPSTSTSSPHCHTLSF
;
A
#
# COMPACT_ATOMS: atom_id res chain seq x y z
N MET A 1 -3.94 2.86 25.02
CA MET A 1 -3.53 3.49 23.75
C MET A 1 -3.44 2.36 22.76
N VAL A 2 -4.15 2.42 21.64
CA VAL A 2 -4.14 1.30 20.69
C VAL A 2 -3.16 1.59 19.57
N ASN A 3 -2.00 0.94 19.65
CA ASN A 3 -0.94 1.03 18.65
C ASN A 3 -0.51 -0.36 18.25
N PHE A 4 -0.40 -0.60 16.94
CA PHE A 4 0.25 -1.80 16.42
C PHE A 4 0.96 -1.49 15.11
N THR A 5 1.99 -2.28 14.84
CA THR A 5 2.83 -2.11 13.64
C THR A 5 2.85 -3.39 12.83
N ILE A 6 2.73 -3.22 11.52
CA ILE A 6 2.83 -4.29 10.54
C ILE A 6 3.99 -3.98 9.61
N GLU A 7 4.88 -4.96 9.44
CA GLU A 7 5.92 -4.97 8.41
C GLU A 7 5.46 -5.87 7.26
N ILE A 8 5.68 -5.42 6.01
CA ILE A 8 5.41 -6.17 4.79
C ILE A 8 6.62 -6.05 3.87
N ASP A 9 7.13 -7.17 3.40
CA ASP A 9 8.21 -7.27 2.42
C ASP A 9 7.63 -7.72 1.08
N THR A 10 8.11 -7.11 -0.01
CA THR A 10 7.63 -7.39 -1.36
C THR A 10 8.73 -7.59 -2.37
N ASP A 11 8.43 -8.30 -3.45
CA ASP A 11 9.33 -8.45 -4.61
C ASP A 11 9.12 -7.35 -5.67
N SER A 12 9.73 -7.56 -6.85
CA SER A 12 9.77 -6.59 -7.95
C SER A 12 8.42 -6.39 -8.65
N ASP A 13 7.51 -7.32 -8.44
CA ASP A 13 6.14 -7.29 -8.91
C ASP A 13 5.19 -7.22 -7.69
N ASP A 14 5.61 -6.49 -6.64
CA ASP A 14 4.81 -6.13 -5.47
C ASP A 14 4.14 -7.36 -4.81
N HIS A 15 4.70 -8.56 -4.97
CA HIS A 15 4.19 -9.79 -4.37
C HIS A 15 4.65 -9.89 -2.92
N VAL A 16 3.80 -10.37 -2.01
CA VAL A 16 4.13 -10.38 -0.57
C VAL A 16 5.06 -11.54 -0.25
N VAL A 17 6.34 -11.23 -0.02
CA VAL A 17 7.38 -12.20 0.35
C VAL A 17 7.33 -12.51 1.84
N ASP A 18 7.19 -11.46 2.67
CA ASP A 18 7.02 -11.59 4.12
C ASP A 18 6.08 -10.49 4.66
N GLY A 19 5.62 -10.65 5.89
CA GLY A 19 4.48 -9.92 6.42
C GLY A 19 4.20 -10.35 7.85
N ARG A 20 4.41 -9.47 8.83
CA ARG A 20 4.37 -9.82 10.25
C ARG A 20 4.04 -8.62 11.11
N GLN A 21 3.54 -8.90 12.31
CA GLN A 21 3.56 -7.91 13.37
C GLN A 21 4.99 -7.75 13.86
N VAL A 22 5.40 -6.51 14.08
CA VAL A 22 6.68 -6.18 14.70
C VAL A 22 6.43 -5.43 16.01
N VAL A 23 7.20 -5.80 17.03
CA VAL A 23 7.11 -5.25 18.38
C VAL A 23 8.16 -4.15 18.60
N ASP A 24 9.20 -4.15 17.76
CA ASP A 24 10.33 -3.23 17.87
C ASP A 24 10.09 -1.92 17.10
N ASN A 25 10.84 -0.88 17.50
CA ASN A 25 10.91 0.40 16.82
C ASN A 25 11.71 0.29 15.51
N ASP A 26 11.35 -0.66 14.65
CA ASP A 26 11.98 -0.79 13.35
C ASP A 26 11.87 0.55 12.62
N ASN A 27 13.00 0.98 12.09
CA ASN A 27 13.12 2.24 11.40
C ASN A 27 13.81 1.98 10.08
N LEU A 28 13.01 2.04 9.02
CA LEU A 28 13.46 1.75 7.66
C LEU A 28 14.46 2.81 7.14
N SER A 29 14.65 3.93 7.84
CA SER A 29 15.62 4.98 7.46
C SER A 29 17.08 4.65 7.79
N THR A 30 17.35 3.57 8.54
CA THR A 30 18.71 3.20 8.96
C THR A 30 19.61 2.92 7.75
N GLY A 31 20.83 3.48 7.75
CA GLY A 31 21.81 3.29 6.68
C GLY A 31 21.60 4.18 5.45
N LEU A 32 20.74 5.21 5.53
CA LEU A 32 20.45 6.13 4.42
C LEU A 32 21.14 7.49 4.56
N GLN A 33 22.30 7.54 5.23
CA GLN A 33 23.02 8.80 5.50
C GLN A 33 23.51 9.47 4.21
N ASN A 34 23.79 8.67 3.17
CA ASN A 34 24.30 9.15 1.89
C ASN A 34 23.20 9.61 0.92
N TYR A 35 21.92 9.47 1.29
CA TYR A 35 20.81 9.90 0.46
C TYR A 35 20.30 11.29 0.86
N GLU A 36 19.92 12.05 -0.15
CA GLU A 36 19.52 13.44 -0.01
C GLU A 36 18.05 13.56 0.41
N ARG A 37 17.70 14.66 1.07
CA ARG A 37 16.31 15.09 1.22
C ARG A 37 15.95 15.97 0.02
N PRO A 38 14.83 15.74 -0.68
CA PRO A 38 14.42 16.60 -1.79
C PRO A 38 14.34 18.07 -1.36
N LYS A 39 14.94 18.96 -2.15
CA LYS A 39 14.98 20.40 -1.84
C LYS A 39 13.60 21.05 -1.90
N ASP A 40 12.69 20.48 -2.67
CA ASP A 40 11.34 20.97 -2.88
C ASP A 40 10.31 20.40 -1.91
N LEU A 41 10.71 19.50 -0.98
CA LEU A 41 9.81 18.94 0.01
C LEU A 41 9.29 20.04 0.96
N THR A 42 8.01 20.40 0.82
CA THR A 42 7.31 21.37 1.65
C THR A 42 5.95 20.84 2.13
N GLU A 43 5.29 21.58 3.02
CA GLU A 43 3.98 21.21 3.62
C GLU A 43 2.86 21.01 2.59
N LYS A 44 2.97 21.58 1.38
CA LYS A 44 2.00 21.35 0.30
C LYS A 44 1.93 19.87 -0.13
N TYR A 45 2.95 19.08 0.22
CA TYR A 45 3.07 17.66 -0.08
C TYR A 45 2.67 16.73 1.07
N LEU A 46 2.10 17.26 2.16
CA LEU A 46 1.47 16.43 3.19
C LEU A 46 0.46 15.45 2.53
N PRO A 47 0.40 14.18 3.00
CA PRO A 47 0.94 13.65 4.26
C PRO A 47 2.44 13.30 4.28
N ILE A 48 3.18 13.48 3.17
CA ILE A 48 4.59 13.09 3.09
C ILE A 48 5.43 14.07 3.90
N CYS A 49 6.03 13.60 5.00
CA CYS A 49 6.76 14.46 5.94
C CYS A 49 8.29 14.33 5.83
N ASN A 50 8.79 13.19 5.31
CA ASN A 50 10.21 13.00 5.09
C ASN A 50 10.50 12.01 3.95
N VAL A 51 11.58 12.25 3.21
CA VAL A 51 11.96 11.42 2.06
C VAL A 51 13.47 11.41 1.91
N LYS A 52 14.00 10.27 1.48
CA LYS A 52 15.39 10.07 1.07
C LYS A 52 15.44 9.63 -0.39
N VAL A 53 16.20 10.36 -1.20
CA VAL A 53 16.27 10.19 -2.64
C VAL A 53 17.72 10.10 -3.15
N GLU A 54 17.85 9.56 -4.34
CA GLU A 54 19.07 9.58 -5.15
C GLU A 54 18.77 10.31 -6.48
N GLN A 55 19.67 11.19 -6.90
CA GLN A 55 19.58 11.83 -8.22
C GLN A 55 19.90 10.83 -9.32
N LEU A 56 19.14 10.87 -10.41
CA LEU A 56 19.39 9.98 -11.54
C LEU A 56 20.70 10.36 -12.24
N SER A 57 21.62 9.41 -12.36
CA SER A 57 22.92 9.64 -13.01
C SER A 57 22.77 9.67 -14.54
N SER A 58 23.31 10.71 -15.19
CA SER A 58 23.48 10.88 -16.64
C SER A 58 22.23 11.27 -17.46
N GLY A 59 22.02 12.58 -17.65
CA GLY A 59 21.18 13.15 -18.72
C GLY A 59 19.67 13.29 -18.44
N GLY A 60 19.15 12.63 -17.41
CA GLY A 60 17.75 12.76 -16.99
C GLY A 60 17.59 13.70 -15.79
N GLN A 61 16.75 14.73 -15.92
CA GLN A 61 16.25 15.44 -14.74
C GLN A 61 15.33 14.51 -13.93
N GLY A 62 15.61 14.30 -12.65
CA GLY A 62 14.73 13.57 -11.74
C GLY A 62 15.46 12.84 -10.62
N GLN A 63 14.67 12.22 -9.74
CA GLN A 63 15.14 11.49 -8.56
C GLN A 63 14.41 10.16 -8.40
N LYS A 64 15.05 9.19 -7.76
CA LYS A 64 14.40 7.94 -7.30
C LYS A 64 14.37 7.88 -5.78
N THR A 65 13.26 7.39 -5.24
CA THR A 65 13.02 7.33 -3.80
C THR A 65 13.59 6.06 -3.20
N HIS A 66 14.43 6.19 -2.18
CA HIS A 66 14.96 5.07 -1.39
C HIS A 66 14.17 4.86 -0.11
N TRP A 67 13.66 5.93 0.49
CA TRP A 67 12.79 5.84 1.66
C TRP A 67 11.82 7.02 1.72
N LEU A 68 10.60 6.75 2.17
CA LEU A 68 9.54 7.74 2.35
C LEU A 68 8.84 7.50 3.67
N LEU A 69 8.56 8.59 4.40
CA LEU A 69 7.73 8.61 5.59
C LEU A 69 6.54 9.54 5.35
N ALA A 70 5.35 9.02 5.63
CA ALA A 70 4.10 9.78 5.64
C ALA A 70 3.39 9.65 6.99
N GLU A 71 2.78 10.75 7.43
CA GLU A 71 1.86 10.77 8.57
C GLU A 71 0.46 11.10 8.05
N ILE A 72 -0.38 10.07 8.02
CA ILE A 72 -1.67 10.08 7.36
C ILE A 72 -2.73 10.24 8.44
N TYR A 73 -3.57 11.27 8.28
CA TYR A 73 -4.67 11.62 9.15
C TYR A 73 -5.95 11.61 8.34
N GLU A 74 -7.11 11.56 9.01
CA GLU A 74 -8.41 11.60 8.34
C GLU A 74 -8.54 12.80 7.38
N GLU A 75 -7.99 13.96 7.76
CA GLU A 75 -8.02 15.16 6.95
C GLU A 75 -7.24 15.07 5.63
N HIS A 76 -6.36 14.07 5.45
CA HIS A 76 -5.62 13.87 4.21
C HIS A 76 -6.40 13.07 3.17
N LEU A 77 -7.42 12.33 3.60
CA LEU A 77 -8.19 11.43 2.75
C LEU A 77 -8.85 12.18 1.59
N GLY A 78 -8.73 11.65 0.38
CA GLY A 78 -9.30 12.22 -0.84
C GLY A 78 -8.64 13.52 -1.33
N LYS A 79 -7.62 14.04 -0.63
CA LYS A 79 -6.90 15.27 -1.04
C LYS A 79 -5.68 15.00 -1.93
N GLY A 80 -5.52 13.77 -2.42
CA GLY A 80 -4.40 13.40 -3.28
C GLY A 80 -4.53 13.94 -4.71
N GLU A 81 -3.57 13.58 -5.55
CA GLU A 81 -3.49 14.03 -6.93
C GLU A 81 -3.37 12.83 -7.88
N ALA A 82 -4.32 12.72 -8.82
CA ALA A 82 -4.28 11.67 -9.82
C ALA A 82 -3.13 11.85 -10.82
N THR A 83 -2.72 10.76 -11.48
CA THR A 83 -1.68 10.78 -12.53
C THR A 83 -1.99 11.72 -13.70
N SER A 84 -3.29 11.94 -13.98
CA SER A 84 -3.76 12.88 -15.00
C SER A 84 -3.39 14.33 -14.70
N LYS A 85 -3.15 14.70 -13.44
CA LYS A 85 -2.79 16.06 -13.03
C LYS A 85 -1.47 16.52 -13.66
N ASN A 86 -0.53 15.62 -13.87
CA ASN A 86 0.75 15.91 -14.52
C ASN A 86 1.19 14.74 -15.41
N SER A 87 0.58 14.65 -16.60
CA SER A 87 0.84 13.57 -17.55
C SER A 87 2.31 13.53 -18.01
N SER A 88 2.97 14.68 -18.12
CA SER A 88 4.40 14.74 -18.49
C SER A 88 5.30 14.12 -17.42
N LEU A 89 5.03 14.40 -16.13
CA LEU A 89 5.74 13.73 -15.05
C LEU A 89 5.44 12.22 -15.06
N ALA A 90 4.17 11.82 -15.20
CA ALA A 90 3.79 10.42 -15.25
C ALA A 90 4.48 9.66 -16.41
N GLU A 91 4.66 10.27 -17.57
CA GLU A 91 5.45 9.72 -18.68
C GLU A 91 6.93 9.55 -18.32
N LYS A 92 7.53 10.57 -17.69
CA LYS A 92 8.93 10.52 -17.23
C LYS A 92 9.16 9.45 -16.17
N ILE A 93 8.19 9.21 -15.28
CA ILE A 93 8.29 8.12 -14.31
C ILE A 93 8.25 6.78 -15.04
N ARG A 94 7.26 6.55 -15.91
CA ARG A 94 7.12 5.29 -16.67
C ARG A 94 8.38 4.91 -17.44
N SER A 95 9.02 5.89 -18.09
CA SER A 95 10.22 5.64 -18.88
C SER A 95 11.45 5.18 -18.08
N ARG A 96 11.41 5.22 -16.74
CA ARG A 96 12.50 4.74 -15.87
C ARG A 96 12.45 3.24 -15.62
N GLY A 97 11.34 2.58 -15.94
CA GLY A 97 11.12 1.15 -15.71
C GLY A 97 10.99 0.33 -16.99
N LYS A 98 10.22 -0.76 -16.90
CA LYS A 98 9.89 -1.65 -18.02
C LYS A 98 8.92 -0.95 -18.99
N SER A 99 8.87 -1.42 -20.22
CA SER A 99 8.02 -0.86 -21.28
C SER A 99 6.52 -0.89 -20.97
N ASP A 100 6.11 -1.76 -20.05
CA ASP A 100 4.72 -1.95 -19.62
C ASP A 100 4.45 -1.47 -18.18
N ASP A 101 5.39 -0.74 -17.57
CA ASP A 101 5.17 -0.09 -16.28
C ASP A 101 4.24 1.14 -16.41
N ASP A 102 3.54 1.41 -15.33
CA ASP A 102 2.80 2.63 -15.06
C ASP A 102 3.56 3.56 -14.09
N CYS A 103 3.02 4.77 -13.94
CA CYS A 103 3.41 5.69 -12.88
C CYS A 103 2.65 5.31 -11.59
N GLY A 104 3.27 4.51 -10.76
CA GLY A 104 2.76 4.14 -9.44
C GLY A 104 2.97 5.26 -8.43
N HIS A 105 2.01 5.43 -7.52
CA HIS A 105 2.16 6.29 -6.34
C HIS A 105 2.71 5.48 -5.18
N ILE A 106 3.62 6.02 -4.36
CA ILE A 106 4.05 5.40 -3.10
C ILE A 106 2.94 5.54 -2.06
N ILE A 107 2.56 6.79 -1.73
CA ILE A 107 1.32 7.07 -1.01
C ILE A 107 0.21 7.26 -2.03
N ALA A 108 -0.83 6.43 -1.95
CA ALA A 108 -1.95 6.47 -2.88
C ALA A 108 -2.70 7.81 -2.86
N CYS A 109 -3.33 8.14 -4.00
CA CYS A 109 -4.14 9.34 -4.16
C CYS A 109 -5.29 9.41 -3.14
N SER A 110 -5.94 8.28 -2.84
CA SER A 110 -7.02 8.19 -1.84
C SER A 110 -6.56 8.53 -0.43
N LEU A 111 -5.28 8.32 -0.13
CA LEU A 111 -4.65 8.60 1.17
C LEU A 111 -3.99 9.99 1.23
N GLY A 112 -4.19 10.84 0.21
CA GLY A 112 -3.62 12.20 0.16
C GLY A 112 -2.31 12.32 -0.61
N GLY A 113 -1.83 11.23 -1.22
CA GLY A 113 -0.59 11.23 -1.99
C GLY A 113 -0.59 12.20 -3.17
N LYS A 114 0.56 12.87 -3.38
CA LYS A 114 0.71 13.94 -4.38
C LYS A 114 1.44 13.50 -5.63
N MET A 115 1.24 14.25 -6.71
CA MET A 115 1.85 14.05 -8.02
C MET A 115 3.22 14.73 -8.05
N VAL A 116 4.17 14.19 -7.30
CA VAL A 116 5.53 14.73 -7.13
C VAL A 116 6.57 13.63 -7.28
N ASP A 117 7.71 13.90 -7.93
CA ASP A 117 8.70 12.90 -8.37
C ASP A 117 9.09 11.90 -7.27
N PHE A 118 9.29 12.38 -6.03
CA PHE A 118 9.70 11.54 -4.91
C PHE A 118 8.57 10.68 -4.29
N ASN A 119 7.31 10.85 -4.71
CA ASN A 119 6.18 10.00 -4.32
C ASN A 119 5.83 8.99 -5.42
N LEU A 120 6.64 8.88 -6.47
CA LEU A 120 6.29 8.13 -7.67
C LEU A 120 7.41 7.18 -8.05
N PHE A 121 7.03 6.08 -8.70
CA PHE A 121 7.97 5.10 -9.18
C PHE A 121 7.38 4.31 -10.35
N PRO A 122 8.21 3.69 -11.21
CA PRO A 122 7.73 2.76 -12.21
C PRO A 122 7.18 1.51 -11.51
N GLN A 123 5.93 1.15 -11.79
CA GLN A 123 5.27 0.01 -11.18
C GLN A 123 4.58 -0.82 -12.26
N ASN A 124 4.59 -2.15 -12.11
CA ASN A 124 3.89 -3.04 -13.02
C ASN A 124 2.41 -2.60 -13.17
N LYS A 125 1.97 -2.32 -14.41
CA LYS A 125 0.61 -1.80 -14.67
C LYS A 125 -0.50 -2.68 -14.10
N ASN A 126 -0.28 -4.00 -14.06
CA ASN A 126 -1.32 -4.94 -13.60
C ASN A 126 -1.57 -4.80 -12.10
N ILE A 127 -0.53 -4.41 -11.35
CA ILE A 127 -0.58 -4.18 -9.91
C ILE A 127 -1.15 -2.80 -9.65
N ASN A 128 -0.57 -1.77 -10.28
CA ASN A 128 -0.99 -0.39 -10.14
C ASN A 128 -2.48 -0.21 -10.48
N ARG A 129 -2.92 -0.79 -11.61
CA ARG A 129 -4.31 -0.74 -12.06
C ARG A 129 -5.19 -1.84 -11.49
N GLY A 130 -4.59 -2.83 -10.82
CA GLY A 130 -5.35 -3.85 -10.10
C GLY A 130 -6.10 -4.84 -11.01
N PHE A 131 -5.53 -5.18 -12.16
CA PHE A 131 -6.22 -6.01 -13.16
C PHE A 131 -6.15 -7.53 -12.91
N LYS A 132 -5.45 -7.99 -11.87
CA LYS A 132 -5.22 -9.44 -11.63
C LYS A 132 -6.04 -10.03 -10.47
N GLY A 133 -7.17 -9.43 -10.11
CA GLY A 133 -8.11 -9.93 -9.09
C GLY A 133 -7.55 -9.92 -7.67
N TRP A 134 -8.40 -10.22 -6.68
CA TRP A 134 -8.17 -10.09 -5.21
C TRP A 134 -6.73 -10.39 -4.73
N LYS A 135 -6.11 -11.40 -5.34
CA LYS A 135 -4.78 -11.94 -5.02
C LYS A 135 -3.63 -10.94 -5.22
N ASN A 136 -3.75 -10.01 -6.16
CA ASN A 136 -2.70 -9.03 -6.48
C ASN A 136 -2.98 -7.65 -5.86
N HIS A 137 -3.89 -7.59 -4.88
CA HIS A 137 -4.37 -6.35 -4.28
C HIS A 137 -4.01 -6.22 -2.82
N TRP A 138 -2.97 -6.89 -2.31
CA TRP A 138 -2.57 -6.70 -0.91
C TRP A 138 -2.42 -5.21 -0.61
N ARG A 139 -1.79 -4.46 -1.52
CA ARG A 139 -1.57 -3.04 -1.39
C ARG A 139 -2.86 -2.24 -1.33
N ARG A 140 -3.81 -2.48 -2.24
CA ARG A 140 -5.13 -1.83 -2.19
C ARG A 140 -5.90 -2.21 -0.94
N GLY A 141 -5.89 -3.49 -0.56
CA GLY A 141 -6.51 -3.99 0.66
C GLY A 141 -5.97 -3.27 1.89
N ILE A 142 -4.66 -3.10 1.98
CA ILE A 142 -4.00 -2.34 3.05
C ILE A 142 -4.34 -0.85 2.97
N GLU A 143 -4.35 -0.23 1.80
CA GLU A 143 -4.76 1.18 1.62
C GLU A 143 -6.21 1.42 2.08
N HIS A 144 -7.13 0.50 1.76
CA HIS A 144 -8.50 0.53 2.28
C HIS A 144 -8.55 0.36 3.79
N LEU A 145 -7.74 -0.53 4.35
CA LEU A 145 -7.66 -0.73 5.80
C LEU A 145 -7.10 0.50 6.52
N ILE A 146 -6.15 1.20 5.92
CA ILE A 146 -5.70 2.52 6.39
C ILE A 146 -6.88 3.49 6.38
N TYR A 147 -7.63 3.59 5.27
CA TYR A 147 -8.80 4.47 5.22
C TYR A 147 -9.85 4.12 6.29
N ILE A 148 -10.16 2.84 6.44
CA ILE A 148 -11.12 2.34 7.45
C ILE A 148 -10.63 2.70 8.86
N TRP A 149 -9.35 2.50 9.16
CA TRP A 149 -8.77 2.88 10.45
C TRP A 149 -8.94 4.37 10.75
N LEU A 150 -8.59 5.22 9.77
CA LEU A 150 -8.68 6.68 9.89
C LEU A 150 -10.12 7.19 10.05
N LYS A 151 -11.12 6.38 9.69
CA LYS A 151 -12.55 6.69 9.85
C LYS A 151 -13.21 5.95 11.02
N LYS A 152 -12.45 5.12 11.76
CA LYS A 152 -12.99 4.25 12.81
C LYS A 152 -13.51 5.07 13.99
N ARG A 153 -14.82 5.01 14.23
CA ARG A 153 -15.50 5.93 15.17
C ARG A 153 -15.10 5.76 16.64
N PHE A 154 -14.68 4.57 17.01
CA PHE A 154 -14.33 4.22 18.39
C PHE A 154 -12.82 4.32 18.68
N CYS A 155 -12.04 4.80 17.71
CA CYS A 155 -10.63 5.12 17.87
C CYS A 155 -10.50 6.64 18.02
N HIS A 156 -9.90 7.12 19.12
CA HIS A 156 -9.68 8.55 19.31
C HIS A 156 -8.48 9.00 18.48
N GLU A 157 -8.62 10.06 17.68
CA GLU A 157 -7.53 10.60 16.83
C GLU A 157 -6.75 9.53 16.05
N PRO A 158 -7.43 8.70 15.23
CA PRO A 158 -6.77 7.67 14.46
C PRO A 158 -5.82 8.32 13.45
N HIS A 159 -4.59 7.83 13.41
CA HIS A 159 -3.61 8.22 12.42
C HIS A 159 -2.72 7.03 12.05
N VAL A 160 -2.08 7.11 10.88
CA VAL A 160 -1.16 6.08 10.40
C VAL A 160 0.18 6.71 10.10
N GLN A 161 1.25 6.16 10.66
CA GLN A 161 2.60 6.44 10.22
C GLN A 161 3.03 5.36 9.24
N PHE A 162 3.27 5.75 8.00
CA PHE A 162 3.59 4.84 6.90
C PHE A 162 5.02 5.10 6.42
N GLN A 163 5.91 4.14 6.65
CA GLN A 163 7.25 4.12 6.08
C GLN A 163 7.34 3.13 4.91
N VAL A 164 8.04 3.54 3.86
CA VAL A 164 8.39 2.69 2.72
C VAL A 164 9.88 2.78 2.49
N ARG A 165 10.53 1.66 2.23
CA ARG A 165 11.91 1.59 1.73
C ARG A 165 11.96 0.78 0.45
N PHE A 166 12.55 1.37 -0.57
CA PHE A 166 12.79 0.73 -1.85
C PHE A 166 14.25 0.38 -2.02
N PHE A 167 14.47 -0.63 -2.84
CA PHE A 167 15.78 -1.15 -3.16
C PHE A 167 15.90 -1.37 -4.67
N TYR A 168 17.11 -1.18 -5.17
CA TYR A 168 17.43 -1.08 -6.60
C TYR A 168 18.68 -1.91 -6.91
N THR A 169 18.52 -3.23 -6.87
CA THR A 169 19.55 -4.23 -7.17
C THR A 169 19.52 -4.70 -8.63
N ASP A 170 18.41 -4.49 -9.36
CA ASP A 170 18.32 -4.83 -10.78
C ASP A 170 19.13 -3.86 -11.66
N SER A 171 20.21 -4.35 -12.26
CA SER A 171 21.09 -3.59 -13.13
C SER A 171 20.47 -3.25 -14.49
N HIS A 172 19.44 -3.97 -14.95
CA HIS A 172 18.75 -3.69 -16.22
C HIS A 172 17.79 -2.52 -16.06
N TYR A 173 17.20 -2.38 -14.88
CA TYR A 173 16.25 -1.31 -14.55
C TYR A 173 16.68 -0.58 -13.26
N PRO A 174 17.81 0.14 -13.26
CA PRO A 174 18.43 0.70 -12.05
C PRO A 174 17.60 1.80 -11.36
N ASN A 175 16.51 2.24 -12.00
CA ASN A 175 15.60 3.29 -11.53
C ASN A 175 14.19 2.76 -11.24
N ARG A 176 13.99 1.45 -11.34
CA ARG A 176 12.77 0.73 -10.96
C ARG A 176 13.10 -0.08 -9.70
N PRO A 177 12.34 0.06 -8.62
CA PRO A 177 12.58 -0.77 -7.44
C PRO A 177 12.26 -2.24 -7.77
N ASP A 178 13.12 -3.14 -7.30
CA ASP A 178 12.93 -4.59 -7.41
C ASP A 178 12.48 -5.24 -6.10
N HIS A 179 12.47 -4.49 -5.00
CA HIS A 179 11.79 -4.90 -3.77
C HIS A 179 11.45 -3.68 -2.91
N GLY A 180 10.41 -3.85 -2.09
CA GLY A 180 9.94 -2.86 -1.14
C GLY A 180 9.74 -3.44 0.24
N LYS A 181 10.12 -2.68 1.26
CA LYS A 181 9.73 -2.92 2.66
C LYS A 181 8.78 -1.81 3.10
N PHE A 182 7.67 -2.21 3.71
CA PHE A 182 6.61 -1.31 4.16
C PHE A 182 6.43 -1.51 5.67
N LEU A 183 6.45 -0.43 6.43
CA LEU A 183 6.21 -0.45 7.86
C LEU A 183 5.07 0.51 8.18
N ILE A 184 3.97 -0.05 8.70
CA ILE A 184 2.69 0.66 8.84
C ILE A 184 2.28 0.62 10.30
N HIS A 185 2.33 1.78 10.96
CA HIS A 185 1.99 1.93 12.36
C HIS A 185 0.59 2.52 12.44
N PHE A 186 -0.37 1.70 12.86
CA PHE A 186 -1.73 2.12 13.17
C PHE A 186 -1.72 2.68 14.58
N LYS A 187 -2.11 3.94 14.74
CA LYS A 187 -2.05 4.66 16.01
C LYS A 187 -3.40 5.27 16.34
N GLY A 188 -3.71 5.32 17.63
CA GLY A 188 -4.91 5.98 18.16
C GLY A 188 -4.98 5.98 19.68
N GLY A 189 -5.69 6.97 20.21
CA GLY A 189 -6.02 7.07 21.63
C GLY A 189 -7.10 6.07 22.05
N ASP A 190 -7.15 5.77 23.35
CA ASP A 190 -8.26 5.02 23.91
C ASP A 190 -9.51 5.89 23.92
N SER A 191 -10.63 5.38 23.42
CA SER A 191 -11.93 5.96 23.75
C SER A 191 -12.41 5.40 25.09
N GLU A 192 -13.04 6.23 25.94
CA GLU A 192 -13.69 5.76 27.17
C GLU A 192 -14.76 4.67 26.90
N ALA A 193 -15.27 4.59 25.67
CA ALA A 193 -16.18 3.56 25.19
C ALA A 193 -15.54 2.17 25.06
N ASN A 194 -14.22 2.07 24.85
CA ASN A 194 -13.50 0.78 24.78
C ASN A 194 -13.43 0.08 26.15
N MET A 195 -13.57 0.80 27.27
CA MET A 195 -13.56 0.18 28.61
C MET A 195 -14.80 -0.69 28.89
N LYS A 196 -15.91 -0.55 28.15
CA LYS A 196 -17.15 -1.31 28.38
C LYS A 196 -17.28 -2.60 27.55
N VAL A 197 -16.35 -2.88 26.64
CA VAL A 197 -16.37 -4.10 25.80
C VAL A 197 -15.46 -5.21 26.38
N ASN A 198 -14.96 -5.03 27.60
CA ASN A 198 -14.16 -6.04 28.31
C ASN A 198 -15.04 -7.16 28.89
N ASN A 199 -15.40 -8.11 28.03
CA ASN A 199 -15.67 -9.49 28.46
C ASN A 199 -14.66 -10.41 27.77
N LEU A 200 -13.91 -11.11 28.62
CA LEU A 200 -12.78 -11.99 28.35
C LEU A 200 -13.13 -13.10 27.34
N ASP A 201 -12.53 -12.99 26.13
CA ASP A 201 -12.30 -14.00 25.07
C ASP A 201 -12.08 -13.34 23.69
N LYS A 202 -12.18 -12.00 23.60
CA LYS A 202 -12.40 -11.26 22.35
C LYS A 202 -11.17 -10.67 21.63
N ASN A 203 -9.95 -11.05 22.00
CA ASN A 203 -8.75 -10.45 21.39
C ASN A 203 -8.38 -11.04 20.01
N GLN A 204 -9.12 -12.04 19.55
CA GLN A 204 -8.90 -12.68 18.26
C GLN A 204 -10.11 -12.51 17.35
N CYS A 205 -9.85 -12.07 16.11
CA CYS A 205 -10.76 -12.23 14.99
C CYS A 205 -11.07 -13.73 14.79
N SER A 206 -12.34 -14.14 14.99
CA SER A 206 -12.78 -15.51 14.73
C SER A 206 -12.81 -15.81 13.23
N ALA A 207 -12.83 -17.10 12.85
CA ALA A 207 -12.91 -17.49 11.43
C ALA A 207 -14.16 -16.93 10.71
N GLU A 208 -15.29 -16.84 11.42
CA GLU A 208 -16.54 -16.27 10.89
C GLU A 208 -16.41 -14.76 10.66
N VAL A 209 -15.87 -14.03 11.65
CA VAL A 209 -15.63 -12.58 11.54
C VAL A 209 -14.63 -12.30 10.43
N TYR A 210 -13.54 -13.08 10.35
CA TYR A 210 -12.55 -12.97 9.29
C TYR A 210 -13.18 -13.14 7.90
N THR A 211 -13.95 -14.22 7.70
CA THR A 211 -14.60 -14.51 6.41
C THR A 211 -15.55 -13.40 6.00
N ARG A 212 -16.35 -12.87 6.95
CA ARG A 212 -17.26 -11.75 6.71
C ARG A 212 -16.52 -10.50 6.28
N LEU A 213 -15.54 -10.06 7.06
CA LEU A 213 -14.78 -8.81 6.80
C LEU A 213 -13.93 -8.92 5.53
N LYS A 214 -13.37 -10.10 5.24
CA LYS A 214 -12.67 -10.38 3.98
C LYS A 214 -13.62 -10.22 2.79
N GLY A 215 -14.82 -10.78 2.86
CA GLY A 215 -15.84 -10.64 1.83
C GLY A 215 -16.29 -9.19 1.61
N VAL A 216 -16.42 -8.41 2.69
CA VAL A 216 -16.71 -6.97 2.61
C VAL A 216 -15.58 -6.23 1.88
N LEU A 217 -14.33 -6.48 2.26
CA LEU A 217 -13.17 -5.84 1.63
C LEU A 217 -12.99 -6.27 0.16
N GLN A 218 -13.25 -7.55 -0.16
CA GLN A 218 -13.27 -8.08 -1.52
C GLN A 218 -14.27 -7.33 -2.39
N ASN A 219 -15.50 -7.19 -1.89
CA ASN A 219 -16.57 -6.48 -2.59
C ASN A 219 -16.21 -5.01 -2.84
N VAL A 220 -15.54 -4.34 -1.89
CA VAL A 220 -15.02 -2.98 -2.09
C VAL A 220 -14.04 -2.93 -3.27
N ILE A 221 -13.03 -3.80 -3.27
CA ILE A 221 -11.99 -3.81 -4.31
C ILE A 221 -12.59 -4.14 -5.68
N GLU A 222 -13.50 -5.10 -5.75
CA GLU A 222 -14.12 -5.53 -7.02
C GLU A 222 -15.01 -4.44 -7.64
N ASN A 223 -15.78 -3.70 -6.84
CA ASN A 223 -16.61 -2.60 -7.35
C ASN A 223 -15.78 -1.38 -7.79
N GLU A 224 -14.60 -1.17 -7.23
CA GLU A 224 -13.71 -0.07 -7.67
C GLU A 224 -13.05 -0.33 -9.03
N LEU A 225 -13.02 -1.58 -9.48
CA LEU A 225 -12.50 -1.95 -10.80
C LEU A 225 -13.49 -1.65 -11.93
N GLU A 226 -14.74 -1.28 -11.62
CA GLU A 226 -15.68 -0.81 -12.64
C GLU A 226 -15.26 0.57 -13.19
N PRO A 227 -15.33 0.79 -14.51
CA PRO A 227 -14.90 2.04 -15.14
C PRO A 227 -15.91 3.16 -14.86
N VAL A 228 -15.86 3.74 -13.67
CA VAL A 228 -16.61 4.96 -13.33
C VAL A 228 -15.72 6.17 -13.55
N ALA A 229 -16.27 7.23 -14.14
CA ALA A 229 -15.55 8.44 -14.56
C ALA A 229 -14.78 9.15 -13.44
N GLU A 230 -15.15 8.91 -12.17
CA GLU A 230 -14.34 9.18 -11.00
C GLU A 230 -14.59 8.06 -9.97
N PRO A 231 -13.56 7.35 -9.48
CA PRO A 231 -13.74 6.38 -8.41
C PRO A 231 -14.16 7.12 -7.15
N ASN A 232 -15.45 7.04 -6.81
CA ASN A 232 -15.96 7.55 -5.54
C ASN A 232 -15.60 6.55 -4.42
N TYR A 233 -14.31 6.50 -4.13
CA TYR A 233 -13.66 5.65 -3.12
C TYR A 233 -14.38 5.72 -1.76
N GLU A 234 -14.77 6.94 -1.36
CA GLU A 234 -15.53 7.19 -0.13
C GLU A 234 -16.91 6.52 -0.14
N ARG A 235 -17.62 6.53 -1.28
CA ARG A 235 -18.93 5.86 -1.42
C ARG A 235 -18.82 4.33 -1.31
N VAL A 236 -17.76 3.72 -1.82
CA VAL A 236 -17.60 2.27 -1.76
C VAL A 236 -17.20 1.83 -0.34
N ILE A 237 -16.22 2.51 0.27
CA ILE A 237 -15.73 2.16 1.61
C ILE A 237 -16.72 2.53 2.71
N SER A 238 -17.52 3.59 2.55
CA SER A 238 -18.53 3.96 3.55
C SER A 238 -19.54 2.84 3.83
N LYS A 239 -19.76 1.93 2.87
CA LYS A 239 -20.57 0.71 3.08
C LYS A 239 -19.88 -0.34 3.93
N ALA A 240 -18.55 -0.39 3.92
CA ALA A 240 -17.74 -1.31 4.71
C ALA A 240 -17.55 -0.83 6.16
N LEU A 241 -17.54 0.49 6.40
CA LEU A 241 -17.26 1.07 7.72
C LEU A 241 -18.10 0.47 8.87
N PRO A 242 -19.43 0.28 8.75
CA PRO A 242 -20.22 -0.28 9.86
C PRO A 242 -19.77 -1.69 10.30
N GLU A 243 -19.33 -2.51 9.34
CA GLU A 243 -18.84 -3.87 9.62
C GLU A 243 -17.52 -3.82 10.41
N PHE A 244 -16.62 -2.91 10.04
CA PHE A 244 -15.34 -2.74 10.74
C PHE A 244 -15.45 -1.94 12.05
N ASP A 245 -16.46 -1.08 12.19
CA ASP A 245 -16.78 -0.40 13.44
C ASP A 245 -17.32 -1.39 14.50
N SER A 246 -17.86 -2.54 14.07
CA SER A 246 -18.40 -3.57 14.98
C SER A 246 -17.32 -4.38 15.71
N ILE A 247 -16.06 -4.28 15.30
CA ILE A 247 -14.94 -5.03 15.89
C ILE A 247 -13.99 -4.14 16.70
N SER A 248 -13.33 -4.71 17.70
CA SER A 248 -12.32 -4.00 18.49
C SER A 248 -11.07 -3.68 17.65
N CYS A 249 -10.21 -2.81 18.15
CA CYS A 249 -8.94 -2.52 17.49
C CYS A 249 -8.00 -3.74 17.47
N GLU A 250 -8.03 -4.58 18.50
CA GLU A 250 -7.28 -5.84 18.56
C GLU A 250 -7.79 -6.86 17.54
N GLN A 251 -9.12 -6.96 17.36
CA GLN A 251 -9.71 -7.77 16.30
C GLN A 251 -9.35 -7.24 14.91
N PHE A 252 -9.28 -5.91 14.75
CA PHE A 252 -8.88 -5.26 13.51
C PHE A 252 -7.42 -5.59 13.18
N GLN A 253 -6.52 -5.46 14.15
CA GLN A 253 -5.13 -5.89 14.03
C GLN A 253 -5.04 -7.38 13.64
N HIS A 254 -5.73 -8.28 14.35
CA HIS A 254 -5.71 -9.70 14.05
C HIS A 254 -6.23 -10.00 12.64
N PHE A 255 -7.29 -9.30 12.21
CA PHE A 255 -7.81 -9.39 10.86
C PHE A 255 -6.76 -9.05 9.80
N ILE A 256 -6.00 -7.95 9.97
CA ILE A 256 -4.96 -7.58 9.00
C ILE A 256 -3.86 -8.65 8.93
N LEU A 257 -3.43 -9.19 10.07
CA LEU A 257 -2.41 -10.24 10.09
C LEU A 257 -2.87 -11.52 9.38
N LEU A 258 -4.12 -11.94 9.60
CA LEU A 258 -4.72 -13.06 8.88
C LEU A 258 -4.82 -12.77 7.37
N LEU A 259 -5.20 -11.55 7.01
CA LEU A 259 -5.30 -11.12 5.61
C LEU A 259 -3.94 -11.15 4.89
N ILE A 260 -2.87 -10.66 5.53
CA ILE A 260 -1.51 -10.71 4.99
C ILE A 260 -1.04 -12.15 4.80
N ASN A 261 -1.31 -13.02 5.78
CA ASN A 261 -0.97 -14.44 5.67
C ASN A 261 -1.71 -15.12 4.50
N ASP A 262 -2.95 -14.73 4.23
CA ASP A 262 -3.71 -15.22 3.08
C ASP A 262 -3.08 -14.75 1.76
N PHE A 263 -2.62 -13.50 1.67
CA PHE A 263 -1.90 -13.02 0.49
C PHE A 263 -0.60 -13.81 0.23
N LYS A 264 0.13 -14.21 1.27
CA LYS A 264 1.34 -15.06 1.12
C LYS A 264 1.03 -16.48 0.64
N LYS A 265 0.03 -17.14 1.22
CA LYS A 265 -0.26 -18.56 0.97
C LYS A 265 -0.70 -18.82 -0.47
N ASP A 266 -1.42 -17.86 -1.05
CA ASP A 266 -1.96 -17.99 -2.39
C ASP A 266 -0.88 -17.87 -3.50
N GLU A 267 0.33 -17.41 -3.17
CA GLU A 267 1.48 -17.32 -4.10
C GLU A 267 2.34 -18.60 -4.12
N GLN A 268 2.30 -19.42 -3.06
CA GLN A 268 3.05 -20.68 -3.00
C GLN A 268 2.33 -21.86 -3.69
N GLN A 269 1.14 -21.66 -4.26
CA GLN A 269 0.51 -22.68 -5.07
C GLN A 269 1.12 -22.69 -6.49
N PRO A 270 1.83 -23.75 -6.89
CA PRO A 270 2.31 -23.86 -8.26
C PRO A 270 1.10 -23.82 -9.19
N SER A 271 1.14 -22.91 -10.16
CA SER A 271 0.18 -22.81 -11.26
C SER A 271 -0.02 -24.19 -11.88
N THR A 272 -1.09 -24.87 -11.51
CA THR A 272 -1.47 -26.14 -12.12
C THR A 272 -2.30 -25.80 -13.35
N SER A 273 -1.72 -26.14 -14.51
CA SER A 273 -2.33 -26.16 -15.85
C SER A 273 -2.59 -24.81 -16.53
N THR A 274 -1.84 -24.54 -17.60
CA THR A 274 -2.32 -24.92 -18.94
C THR A 274 -1.17 -25.48 -19.78
N SER A 275 -1.46 -26.62 -20.36
CA SER A 275 -0.66 -27.42 -21.27
C SER A 275 -0.21 -26.64 -22.52
N SER A 276 1.03 -26.90 -22.91
CA SER A 276 1.57 -26.67 -24.25
C SER A 276 0.62 -27.15 -25.36
N PRO A 277 0.66 -26.51 -26.54
CA PRO A 277 0.88 -27.32 -27.73
C PRO A 277 1.96 -26.75 -28.66
N HIS A 278 2.81 -27.67 -29.07
CA HIS A 278 3.52 -27.75 -30.35
C HIS A 278 4.51 -26.65 -30.75
N CYS A 279 5.77 -27.01 -30.51
CA CYS A 279 6.90 -26.79 -31.40
C CYS A 279 6.50 -27.05 -32.87
N HIS A 280 6.52 -26.02 -33.70
CA HIS A 280 6.64 -26.16 -35.14
C HIS A 280 8.06 -25.78 -35.56
N THR A 281 8.81 -26.81 -35.94
CA THR A 281 10.03 -26.75 -36.72
C THR A 281 9.73 -26.00 -38.02
N LEU A 282 10.41 -24.89 -38.27
CA LEU A 282 10.51 -24.32 -39.61
C LEU A 282 11.72 -24.95 -40.29
N SER A 283 11.45 -25.83 -41.24
CA SER A 283 12.37 -26.22 -42.30
C SER A 283 11.81 -25.65 -43.60
N PHE A 284 12.44 -24.59 -44.13
CA PHE A 284 12.93 -24.42 -45.50
C PHE A 284 13.79 -23.16 -45.53
#